data_AF-A0A9P8L291-F1
#
_entry.id   AF-A0A9P8L291-F1
#
_cell.length_a   1.000
_cell.length_b   1.000
_cell.length_c   1.000
_cell.angle_alpha   90.00
_cell.angle_beta   90.00
_cell.angle_gamma   90.00
#
_symmetry.space_group_name_H-M   'P 1'
#
loop_
_entity.id
_entity.type
_entity.pdbx_description
1 polymer ?
#
loop_
_entity_poly.entity_id
_entity_poly.type
_entity_poly.pdbx_seq_one_letter_code
_entity_poly.pdbx_strand_id
1 'polypeptide(L)'
;RWSSSADAPLAASPASFLLPFLQQRRSVSILSSLSDNPTAYSRRIRRGRGPSSGKGKTSGRGHKGQKQHGKVPRGFQGGQTPLEVVKGKRGFTNKYGPALGPETRDS
;
A
#
# COMPACT_ATOMS: atom_id res chain seq x y z
N ARG A 1 -35.55 31.86 -29.38
CA ARG A 1 -36.40 31.76 -28.16
C ARG A 1 -36.12 30.38 -27.57
N TRP A 2 -35.42 30.13 -26.46
CA TRP A 2 -34.98 30.85 -25.24
C TRP A 2 -33.54 30.35 -24.93
N SER A 3 -32.70 30.89 -24.05
CA SER A 3 -32.60 32.13 -23.27
C SER A 3 -31.19 32.10 -22.67
N SER A 4 -30.48 33.24 -22.71
CA SER A 4 -29.20 33.45 -22.03
C SER A 4 -29.24 33.02 -20.57
N SER A 5 -28.21 32.31 -20.11
CA SER A 5 -27.85 32.27 -18.69
C SER A 5 -26.77 33.31 -18.48
N ALA A 6 -27.06 34.26 -17.59
CA ALA A 6 -26.26 35.42 -17.29
C ALA A 6 -24.97 35.06 -16.55
N ASP A 7 -23.87 35.68 -16.97
CA ASP A 7 -22.67 35.82 -16.17
C ASP A 7 -22.98 36.78 -15.00
N ALA A 8 -22.88 36.28 -13.77
CA ALA A 8 -22.98 37.09 -12.55
C ALA A 8 -21.57 37.49 -12.07
N PRO A 9 -21.32 38.77 -11.73
CA PRO A 9 -20.01 39.20 -11.25
C PRO A 9 -19.74 38.67 -9.84
N LEU A 10 -18.54 38.11 -9.66
CA LEU A 10 -17.98 37.68 -8.38
C LEU A 10 -17.83 38.89 -7.44
N ALA A 11 -18.84 39.13 -6.62
CA ALA A 11 -18.74 40.07 -5.51
C ALA A 11 -17.83 39.47 -4.43
N ALA A 12 -16.64 40.07 -4.23
CA ALA A 12 -15.75 39.74 -3.12
C ALA A 12 -16.48 40.00 -1.79
N SER A 13 -16.92 38.93 -1.14
CA SER A 13 -17.62 39.01 0.14
C SER A 13 -16.65 39.51 1.24
N PRO A 14 -17.07 40.47 2.09
CA PRO A 14 -16.23 41.00 3.18
C PRO A 14 -15.90 39.98 4.29
N ALA A 15 -16.50 38.78 4.23
CA ALA A 15 -16.30 37.70 5.20
C ALA A 15 -14.90 37.05 5.14
N SER A 16 -14.11 37.33 4.11
CA SER A 16 -12.75 36.79 3.97
C SER A 16 -11.78 37.29 5.06
N PHE A 17 -12.07 38.43 5.69
CA PHE A 17 -11.25 38.99 6.78
C PHE A 17 -11.44 38.30 8.14
N LEU A 18 -12.44 37.42 8.30
CA LEU A 18 -12.68 36.62 9.51
C LEU A 18 -12.11 35.19 9.44
N LEU A 19 -11.60 34.77 8.26
CA LEU A 19 -11.04 33.44 8.05
C LEU A 19 -9.80 33.11 8.91
N PRO A 20 -8.87 34.03 9.26
CA PRO A 20 -7.71 33.65 10.07
C PRO A 20 -8.07 33.41 11.55
N PHE A 21 -9.28 33.76 12.00
CA PHE A 21 -9.71 33.57 13.39
C PHE A 21 -10.27 32.16 13.66
N LEU A 22 -10.70 31.42 12.62
CA LEU A 22 -11.27 30.07 12.78
C LEU A 22 -10.23 28.95 12.83
N GLN A 23 -8.93 29.25 12.73
CA GLN A 23 -7.93 28.19 12.54
C GLN A 23 -6.69 28.30 13.44
N GLN A 24 -6.85 28.77 14.67
CA GLN A 24 -5.79 28.63 15.67
C GLN A 24 -5.97 27.34 16.49
N ARG A 25 -5.60 26.19 15.90
CA ARG A 25 -5.53 24.91 16.63
C ARG A 25 -4.29 24.91 17.54
N ARG A 26 -4.46 25.39 18.77
CA ARG A 26 -3.46 25.27 19.83
C ARG A 26 -3.60 23.86 20.43
N SER A 27 -2.63 22.97 20.22
CA SER A 27 -2.59 21.70 20.94
C SER A 27 -2.25 21.95 22.41
N VAL A 28 -2.96 21.31 23.35
CA VAL A 28 -2.74 21.47 24.80
C VAL A 28 -1.37 20.92 25.23
N SER A 29 -0.86 19.90 24.52
CA SER A 29 0.46 19.31 24.75
C SER A 29 1.12 18.90 23.44
N ILE A 30 2.46 18.92 23.41
CA ILE A 30 3.28 18.56 22.24
C ILE A 30 3.03 17.11 21.82
N LEU A 31 2.75 16.20 22.77
CA LEU A 31 2.50 14.78 22.50
C LEU A 31 1.30 14.56 21.56
N SER A 32 0.28 15.42 21.64
CA SER A 32 -0.94 15.30 20.81
C SER A 32 -0.78 15.73 19.35
N SER A 33 0.31 16.43 19.02
CA SER A 33 0.59 16.96 17.67
C SER A 33 1.72 16.23 16.95
N LEU A 34 2.28 15.17 17.53
CA LEU A 34 3.31 14.37 16.88
C LEU A 34 2.69 13.47 15.80
N SER A 35 3.29 13.49 14.61
CA SER A 35 3.01 12.57 13.52
C SER A 35 4.29 12.31 12.76
N ASP A 36 4.42 11.10 12.20
CA ASP A 36 5.55 10.80 11.32
C ASP A 36 5.47 11.53 9.97
N ASN A 37 6.54 11.41 9.19
CA ASN A 37 6.60 11.91 7.81
C ASN A 37 5.40 11.37 7.00
N PRO A 38 4.79 12.17 6.10
CA PRO A 38 3.53 11.82 5.43
C PRO A 38 3.58 10.56 4.55
N THR A 39 4.77 10.05 4.26
CA THR A 39 5.00 8.82 3.47
C THR A 39 5.44 7.62 4.31
N ALA A 40 5.61 7.80 5.63
CA ALA A 40 6.04 6.73 6.52
C ALA A 40 5.00 5.59 6.62
N TYR A 41 3.71 5.89 6.40
CA TYR A 41 2.62 4.92 6.50
C TYR A 41 1.73 4.85 5.27
N SER A 42 1.32 3.63 4.94
CA SER A 42 0.30 3.34 3.93
C SER A 42 -0.95 2.76 4.56
N ARG A 43 -2.13 3.13 4.03
CA ARG A 43 -3.42 2.62 4.52
C ARG A 43 -3.52 1.11 4.28
N ARG A 44 -3.71 0.36 5.38
CA ARG A 44 -3.97 -1.09 5.32
C ARG A 44 -5.32 -1.38 4.66
N ILE A 45 -5.32 -2.29 3.69
CA ILE A 45 -6.54 -2.79 3.05
C ILE A 45 -7.27 -3.76 4.00
N ARG A 46 -8.46 -3.38 4.46
CA ARG A 46 -9.35 -4.24 5.26
C ARG A 46 -10.33 -4.97 4.35
N ARG A 47 -10.03 -6.23 4.06
CA ARG A 47 -10.83 -7.08 3.15
C ARG A 47 -12.16 -7.49 3.81
N GLY A 48 -13.21 -7.69 3.00
CA GLY A 48 -14.51 -8.17 3.48
C GLY A 48 -15.36 -7.13 4.22
N ARG A 49 -15.14 -5.83 4.00
CA ARG A 49 -15.84 -4.73 4.69
C ARG A 49 -16.73 -3.91 3.73
N GLY A 50 -17.72 -4.58 3.16
CA GLY A 50 -18.72 -3.96 2.26
C GLY A 50 -18.25 -3.78 0.81
N PRO A 51 -19.19 -3.62 -0.14
CA PRO A 51 -18.88 -3.62 -1.58
C PRO A 51 -18.05 -2.40 -2.03
N SER A 52 -18.32 -1.22 -1.48
CA SER A 52 -17.62 0.04 -1.82
C SER A 52 -16.13 0.03 -1.50
N SER A 53 -15.67 -0.84 -0.57
CA SER A 53 -14.25 -1.00 -0.23
C SER A 53 -13.38 -1.58 -1.36
N GLY A 54 -13.97 -1.98 -2.49
CA GLY A 54 -13.27 -2.58 -3.65
C GLY A 54 -12.81 -4.02 -3.45
N LYS A 55 -12.71 -4.51 -2.20
CA LYS A 55 -12.39 -5.91 -1.85
C LYS A 55 -13.44 -6.51 -0.90
N GLY A 56 -14.70 -6.11 -1.05
CA GLY A 56 -15.82 -6.57 -0.23
C GLY A 56 -16.23 -8.02 -0.50
N LYS A 57 -16.77 -8.28 -1.70
CA LYS A 57 -17.48 -9.54 -1.99
C LYS A 57 -16.61 -10.79 -1.91
N THR A 58 -15.42 -10.76 -2.52
CA THR A 58 -14.54 -11.94 -2.62
C THR A 58 -13.28 -11.83 -1.77
N SER A 59 -13.06 -10.69 -1.10
CA SER A 59 -11.79 -10.41 -0.41
C SER A 59 -10.54 -10.59 -1.29
N GLY A 60 -10.70 -10.48 -2.62
CA GLY A 60 -9.64 -10.71 -3.60
C GLY A 60 -9.26 -12.18 -3.82
N ARG A 61 -10.10 -13.14 -3.42
CA ARG A 61 -9.84 -14.59 -3.61
C ARG A 61 -10.42 -15.19 -4.89
N GLY A 62 -11.23 -14.43 -5.64
CA GLY A 62 -11.92 -14.93 -6.84
C GLY A 62 -13.19 -15.73 -6.50
N HIS A 63 -13.58 -16.66 -7.38
CA HIS A 63 -14.81 -17.46 -7.28
C HIS A 63 -14.50 -18.96 -7.35
N LYS A 64 -15.25 -19.77 -6.57
CA LYS A 64 -15.39 -21.24 -6.67
C LYS A 64 -14.13 -22.01 -7.12
N GLY A 65 -12.99 -21.71 -6.51
CA GLY A 65 -11.71 -22.33 -6.85
C GLY A 65 -10.99 -22.81 -5.60
N GLN A 66 -10.08 -23.78 -5.72
CA GLN A 66 -9.39 -24.38 -4.57
C GLN A 66 -8.69 -23.33 -3.68
N LYS A 67 -8.14 -22.26 -4.25
CA LYS A 67 -7.51 -21.14 -3.51
C LYS A 67 -8.49 -20.25 -2.74
N GLN A 68 -9.78 -20.32 -3.05
CA GLN A 68 -10.83 -19.63 -2.31
C GLN A 68 -11.28 -20.43 -1.10
N HIS A 69 -11.34 -21.76 -1.23
CA HIS A 69 -11.75 -22.69 -0.16
C HIS A 69 -10.61 -23.06 0.79
N GLY A 70 -9.38 -23.19 0.28
CA GLY A 70 -8.24 -23.70 1.02
C GLY A 70 -6.90 -23.12 0.57
N LYS A 71 -5.82 -23.86 0.83
CA LYS A 71 -4.45 -23.47 0.51
C LYS A 71 -3.85 -24.49 -0.46
N VAL A 72 -3.09 -23.98 -1.43
CA VAL A 72 -2.26 -24.78 -2.33
C VAL A 72 -0.80 -24.47 -1.99
N PRO A 73 0.09 -25.46 -1.85
CA PRO A 73 1.51 -25.22 -1.63
C PRO A 73 2.10 -24.29 -2.71
N ARG A 74 2.98 -23.36 -2.32
CA ARG A 74 3.54 -22.36 -3.25
C ARG A 74 4.35 -22.99 -4.39
N GLY A 75 4.98 -24.13 -4.15
CA GLY A 75 5.79 -24.86 -5.15
C GLY A 75 5.01 -25.86 -6.01
N PHE A 76 3.68 -25.97 -5.85
CA PHE A 76 2.89 -26.91 -6.64
C PHE A 76 2.72 -26.42 -8.08
N GLN A 77 3.20 -27.21 -9.06
CA GLN A 77 3.15 -26.89 -10.49
C GLN A 77 1.99 -27.56 -11.24
N GLY A 78 0.94 -28.01 -10.53
CA GLY A 78 -0.25 -28.60 -11.17
C GLY A 78 -0.14 -30.08 -11.55
N GLY A 79 0.89 -30.78 -11.06
CA GLY A 79 1.17 -32.19 -11.37
C GLY A 79 2.49 -32.41 -12.12
N GLN A 80 3.09 -31.35 -12.64
CA GLN A 80 4.43 -31.38 -13.21
C GLN A 80 5.49 -31.63 -12.13
N THR A 81 6.56 -32.35 -12.49
CA THR A 81 7.73 -32.56 -11.62
C THR A 81 8.38 -31.22 -11.28
N PRO A 82 8.59 -30.89 -9.98
CA PRO A 82 9.18 -29.62 -9.59
C PRO A 82 10.59 -29.42 -10.14
N LEU A 83 10.94 -28.17 -10.45
CA LEU A 83 12.25 -27.82 -11.01
C LEU A 83 13.42 -28.21 -10.12
N GLU A 84 13.26 -28.22 -8.79
CA GLU A 84 14.29 -28.65 -7.85
C GLU A 84 14.64 -30.13 -8.02
N VAL A 85 13.66 -30.96 -8.41
CA VAL A 85 13.87 -32.38 -8.71
C VAL A 85 14.51 -32.54 -10.08
N VAL A 86 14.00 -31.81 -11.09
CA VAL A 86 14.54 -31.87 -12.46
C VAL A 86 15.99 -31.40 -12.53
N LYS A 87 16.34 -30.32 -11.82
CA LYS A 87 17.70 -29.74 -11.82
C LYS A 87 18.65 -30.45 -10.85
N GLY A 88 18.12 -31.14 -9.84
CA GLY A 88 18.89 -31.75 -8.77
C GLY A 88 19.59 -30.74 -7.85
N LYS A 89 20.20 -31.24 -6.77
CA LYS A 89 21.07 -30.44 -5.89
C LYS A 89 22.43 -30.26 -6.54
N ARG A 90 22.95 -29.03 -6.58
CA ARG A 90 24.29 -28.71 -7.11
C ARG A 90 25.27 -28.48 -5.97
N GLY A 91 26.40 -29.19 -6.00
CA GLY A 91 27.52 -28.99 -5.06
C GLY A 91 27.17 -29.24 -3.59
N PHE A 92 28.00 -28.71 -2.70
CA PHE A 92 27.78 -28.69 -1.26
C PHE A 92 28.23 -27.34 -0.68
N THR A 93 27.60 -26.90 0.41
CA THR A 93 27.99 -25.66 1.10
C THR A 93 29.14 -25.95 2.05
N ASN A 94 30.30 -25.30 1.86
CA ASN A 94 31.41 -25.37 2.81
C ASN A 94 31.05 -24.58 4.08
N LYS A 95 30.92 -25.27 5.22
CA LYS A 95 30.57 -24.67 6.51
C LYS A 95 31.74 -23.93 7.19
N TYR A 96 32.97 -24.15 6.72
CA TYR A 96 34.20 -23.65 7.34
C TYR A 96 34.88 -22.53 6.54
N GLY A 97 34.39 -22.21 5.35
CA GLY A 97 34.97 -21.15 4.51
C GLY A 97 34.61 -19.76 5.04
N PRO A 98 35.58 -18.91 5.41
CA PRO A 98 35.29 -17.54 5.83
C PRO A 98 34.76 -16.73 4.64
N ALA A 99 33.60 -16.08 4.81
CA ALA A 99 33.06 -15.13 3.85
C ALA A 99 33.78 -13.78 4.02
N LEU A 100 34.89 -13.60 3.32
CA LEU A 100 35.62 -12.33 3.31
C LEU A 100 34.89 -11.33 2.41
N GLY A 101 34.74 -10.09 2.88
CA GLY A 101 34.17 -8.99 2.10
C GLY A 101 35.10 -8.62 0.94
N PRO A 102 34.56 -8.21 -0.22
CA PRO A 102 35.40 -7.77 -1.33
C PRO A 102 36.06 -6.43 -0.97
N GLU A 103 37.35 -6.44 -0.65
CA GLU A 103 38.15 -5.24 -0.47
C GLU A 103 38.76 -4.81 -1.83
N THR A 104 38.02 -4.00 -2.58
CA THR A 104 38.60 -3.25 -3.70
C THR A 104 39.27 -2.00 -3.15
N ARG A 105 40.60 -1.91 -3.29
CA ARG A 105 41.33 -0.67 -3.04
C ARG A 105 41.07 0.25 -4.23
N ASP A 106 40.12 1.17 -4.10
CA ASP A 106 39.89 2.22 -5.08
C ASP A 106 41.03 3.25 -4.92
N SER A 107 41.96 3.26 -5.88
CA SER A 107 43.11 4.16 -5.98
C SER A 107 42.74 5.54 -6.49
#